data_AF-A0A521FZY0-F1
#
_entry.id   AF-A0A521FZY0-F1
#
_cell.length_a   1.000
_cell.length_b   1.000
_cell.length_c   1.000
_cell.angle_alpha   90.00
_cell.angle_beta   90.00
_cell.angle_gamma   90.00
#
_symmetry.space_group_name_H-M   'P 1'
#
loop_
_entity.id
_entity.type
_entity.pdbx_description
1 polymer ?
#
loop_
_entity_poly.entity_id
_entity_poly.type
_entity_poly.pdbx_seq_one_letter_code
_entity_poly.pdbx_strand_id
1 'polypeptide(L)'
;MERLPMTEKAPVISSLEDTVLKLTDVLNPAGLLRLTGSDLFFDPEDGSGECVIEGTRSGRTVQSRFGPISNSEIILMPDIPSQTEPWNNEYRLSVSTHYTENGSLRTGTYRRLLRAPLAVPLSGHPHLPETGILTDNAVVPHVTVTGGTLTAAAKVRIQALLDVQEGDLRLSLLDMKDNGAAGNEVRVSANDACTLPGYAGSGLTNLEVRINNYAALLKMVRTSYGGRLLDVSAGS
;
A
#
# COMPACT_ATOMS: atom_id res chain seq x y z
N MET A 1 -43.49 -2.81 -9.76
CA MET A 1 -42.06 -2.49 -9.68
C MET A 1 -41.34 -3.81 -9.51
N GLU A 2 -40.71 -4.27 -10.58
CA GLU A 2 -40.11 -5.60 -10.68
C GLU A 2 -38.90 -5.68 -9.75
N ARG A 3 -38.93 -6.62 -8.78
CA ARG A 3 -37.82 -6.87 -7.87
C ARG A 3 -36.75 -7.60 -8.68
N LEU A 4 -35.68 -6.89 -9.03
CA LEU A 4 -34.50 -7.51 -9.63
C LEU A 4 -34.03 -8.68 -8.74
N PRO A 5 -33.64 -9.82 -9.34
CA PRO A 5 -33.25 -11.01 -8.58
C PRO A 5 -32.03 -10.73 -7.70
N MET A 6 -31.94 -11.40 -6.55
CA MET A 6 -30.76 -11.36 -5.66
C MET A 6 -29.56 -12.02 -6.33
N THR A 7 -28.86 -11.30 -7.21
CA THR A 7 -27.48 -11.61 -7.56
C THR A 7 -26.64 -11.48 -6.29
N GLU A 8 -25.90 -12.54 -5.98
CA GLU A 8 -25.19 -12.79 -4.72
C GLU A 8 -24.52 -11.55 -4.11
N LYS A 9 -25.13 -10.97 -3.07
CA LYS A 9 -24.50 -9.91 -2.27
C LYS A 9 -23.26 -10.48 -1.59
N ALA A 10 -22.10 -9.92 -1.89
CA ALA A 10 -20.87 -10.07 -1.12
C ALA A 10 -20.39 -8.66 -0.76
N PRO A 11 -19.58 -8.50 0.31
CA PRO A 11 -19.03 -7.20 0.64
C PRO A 11 -18.32 -6.59 -0.57
N VAL A 12 -18.62 -5.33 -0.88
CA VAL A 12 -17.94 -4.57 -1.94
C VAL A 12 -17.15 -3.46 -1.29
N ILE A 13 -15.84 -3.48 -1.45
CA ILE A 13 -14.94 -2.47 -0.90
C ILE A 13 -14.53 -1.55 -2.05
N SER A 14 -14.98 -0.30 -1.99
CA SER A 14 -14.79 0.70 -3.04
C SER A 14 -13.53 1.53 -2.82
N SER A 15 -13.21 1.86 -1.57
CA SER A 15 -12.00 2.61 -1.24
C SER A 15 -11.49 2.31 0.17
N LEU A 16 -10.21 2.59 0.34
CA LEU A 16 -9.46 2.54 1.59
C LEU A 16 -8.64 3.82 1.73
N GLU A 17 -8.77 4.52 2.86
CA GLU A 17 -8.06 5.77 3.14
C GLU A 17 -7.50 5.79 4.56
N ASP A 18 -6.23 6.17 4.71
CA ASP A 18 -5.68 6.56 6.00
C ASP A 18 -6.23 7.91 6.43
N THR A 19 -6.88 7.95 7.59
CA THR A 19 -7.58 9.13 8.09
C THR A 19 -6.65 10.26 8.52
N VAL A 20 -5.38 9.99 8.82
CA VAL A 20 -4.40 10.98 9.27
C VAL A 20 -3.74 11.67 8.08
N LEU A 21 -3.18 10.90 7.16
CA LEU A 21 -2.44 11.37 6.00
C LEU A 21 -3.36 11.72 4.81
N LYS A 22 -4.63 11.29 4.88
CA LYS A 22 -5.62 11.40 3.78
C LYS A 22 -5.13 10.75 2.50
N LEU A 23 -4.42 9.63 2.65
CA LEU A 23 -3.84 8.88 1.55
C LEU A 23 -4.65 7.61 1.30
N THR A 24 -4.98 7.38 0.05
CA THR A 24 -5.62 6.14 -0.37
C THR A 24 -4.63 4.99 -0.38
N ASP A 25 -5.12 3.79 -0.10
CA ASP A 25 -4.35 2.54 -0.19
C ASP A 25 -3.13 2.49 0.77
N VAL A 26 -3.12 3.30 1.85
CA VAL A 26 -2.04 3.35 2.85
C VAL A 26 -2.51 2.80 4.20
N LEU A 27 -1.70 1.91 4.78
CA LEU A 27 -1.82 1.39 6.14
C LEU A 27 -0.90 2.14 7.09
N ASN A 28 -1.44 3.12 7.79
CA ASN A 28 -0.71 3.86 8.82
C ASN A 28 -0.98 3.23 10.21
N PRO A 29 0.01 2.60 10.87
CA PRO A 29 -0.20 1.97 12.17
C PRO A 29 -0.53 2.97 13.30
N ALA A 30 -0.28 4.26 13.08
CA ALA A 30 -0.61 5.33 14.02
C ALA A 30 -1.96 6.02 13.70
N GLY A 31 -2.63 5.64 12.61
CA GLY A 31 -3.88 6.22 12.14
C GLY A 31 -5.05 5.24 12.15
N LEU A 32 -6.25 5.74 11.84
CA LEU A 32 -7.39 4.87 11.53
C LEU A 32 -7.48 4.68 10.02
N LEU A 33 -7.87 3.48 9.60
CA LEU A 33 -8.20 3.14 8.24
C LEU A 33 -9.71 3.26 8.04
N ARG A 34 -10.11 4.00 7.01
CA ARG A 34 -11.51 4.14 6.60
C ARG A 34 -11.77 3.31 5.35
N LEU A 35 -12.68 2.35 5.47
CA LEU A 35 -13.22 1.54 4.37
C LEU A 35 -14.53 2.16 3.93
N THR A 36 -14.76 2.33 2.64
CA THR A 36 -16.10 2.64 2.10
C THR A 36 -16.52 1.62 1.06
N GLY A 37 -17.82 1.38 0.95
CA GLY A 37 -18.32 0.29 0.13
C GLY A 37 -19.82 0.04 0.24
N SER A 38 -20.23 -1.21 0.00
CA SER A 38 -21.59 -1.69 0.21
C SER A 38 -21.59 -3.10 0.79
N ASP A 39 -22.65 -3.41 1.52
CA ASP A 39 -22.87 -4.70 2.18
C ASP A 39 -21.68 -5.11 3.08
N LEU A 40 -21.04 -4.13 3.73
CA LEU A 40 -19.85 -4.30 4.56
C LEU A 40 -20.14 -4.72 6.01
N PHE A 41 -21.40 -4.66 6.45
CA PHE A 41 -21.72 -4.87 7.85
C PHE A 41 -21.46 -6.32 8.28
N PHE A 42 -20.80 -6.45 9.43
CA PHE A 42 -20.74 -7.64 10.26
C PHE A 42 -20.62 -7.18 11.71
N ASP A 43 -21.01 -8.04 12.64
CA ASP A 43 -20.77 -7.85 14.06
C ASP A 43 -19.52 -8.68 14.46
N PRO A 44 -18.44 -8.04 14.96
CA PRO A 44 -17.23 -8.74 15.35
C PRO A 44 -17.39 -9.60 16.62
N GLU A 45 -18.43 -9.35 17.43
CA GLU A 45 -18.64 -10.04 18.72
C GLU A 45 -19.49 -11.30 18.57
N ASP A 46 -20.38 -11.36 17.59
CA ASP A 46 -21.27 -12.51 17.35
C ASP A 46 -20.68 -13.54 16.36
N GLY A 47 -19.52 -13.24 15.77
CA GLY A 47 -18.86 -14.10 14.79
C GLY A 47 -19.55 -14.12 13.43
N SER A 48 -20.42 -13.15 13.13
CA SER A 48 -21.08 -13.03 11.83
C SER A 48 -20.14 -12.64 10.70
N GLY A 49 -18.88 -12.31 10.98
CA GLY A 49 -17.90 -12.00 9.95
C GLY A 49 -16.53 -11.61 10.48
N GLU A 50 -15.63 -11.32 9.56
CA GLU A 50 -14.27 -10.89 9.88
C GLU A 50 -13.79 -9.84 8.87
N CYS A 51 -13.03 -8.85 9.36
CA CYS A 51 -12.16 -8.04 8.52
C CYS A 51 -10.72 -8.51 8.72
N VAL A 52 -10.00 -8.80 7.63
CA VAL A 52 -8.68 -9.42 7.66
C VAL A 52 -7.70 -8.58 6.85
N ILE A 53 -6.50 -8.38 7.38
CA ILE A 53 -5.34 -7.86 6.66
C ILE A 53 -4.35 -9.01 6.48
N GLU A 54 -3.92 -9.26 5.25
CA GLU A 54 -2.97 -10.32 4.89
C GLU A 54 -1.80 -9.74 4.13
N GLY A 55 -0.58 -10.14 4.47
CA GLY A 55 0.58 -9.80 3.66
C GLY A 55 0.56 -10.55 2.32
N THR A 56 1.11 -9.97 1.26
CA THR A 56 1.17 -10.62 -0.06
C THR A 56 2.10 -11.84 -0.09
N ARG A 57 2.97 -11.99 0.91
CA ARG A 57 3.91 -13.12 1.03
C ARG A 57 3.58 -14.04 2.20
N SER A 58 3.26 -13.47 3.35
CA SER A 58 2.92 -14.18 4.57
C SER A 58 2.30 -13.22 5.58
N GLY A 59 1.86 -13.77 6.71
CA GLY A 59 1.22 -12.98 7.76
C GLY A 59 -0.26 -12.75 7.48
N ARG A 60 -1.06 -12.93 8.51
CA ARG A 60 -2.51 -12.74 8.50
C ARG A 60 -2.93 -12.25 9.88
N THR A 61 -3.69 -11.17 9.92
CA THR A 61 -4.27 -10.66 11.16
C THR A 61 -5.76 -10.39 10.96
N VAL A 62 -6.60 -11.09 11.75
CA VAL A 62 -8.00 -10.70 11.93
C VAL A 62 -8.04 -9.43 12.75
N GLN A 63 -8.68 -8.40 12.21
CA GLN A 63 -8.76 -7.10 12.86
C GLN A 63 -9.79 -7.15 14.00
N SER A 64 -9.47 -6.50 15.11
CA SER A 64 -10.33 -6.49 16.32
C SER A 64 -10.62 -5.08 16.86
N ARG A 65 -9.91 -4.07 16.37
CA ARG A 65 -9.99 -2.69 16.88
C ARG A 65 -10.80 -1.84 15.92
N PHE A 66 -12.11 -1.87 16.06
CA PHE A 66 -13.05 -1.13 15.22
C PHE A 66 -13.56 0.14 15.89
N GLY A 67 -13.81 1.16 15.07
CA GLY A 67 -14.76 2.22 15.37
C GLY A 67 -16.15 1.80 14.86
N PRO A 68 -16.91 2.70 14.23
CA PRO A 68 -18.18 2.35 13.61
C PRO A 68 -18.04 1.32 12.48
N ILE A 69 -18.96 0.34 12.47
CA ILE A 69 -19.19 -0.62 11.38
C ILE A 69 -20.62 -0.42 10.87
N SER A 70 -20.77 -0.26 9.57
CA SER A 70 -22.05 -0.09 8.89
C SER A 70 -22.03 -0.79 7.53
N ASN A 71 -23.17 -0.82 6.86
CA ASN A 71 -23.26 -1.40 5.52
C ASN A 71 -22.41 -0.67 4.46
N SER A 72 -22.09 0.61 4.68
CA SER A 72 -21.36 1.43 3.70
C SER A 72 -19.97 1.86 4.14
N GLU A 73 -19.63 1.66 5.41
CA GLU A 73 -18.39 2.16 6.00
C GLU A 73 -17.93 1.30 7.17
N ILE A 74 -16.63 1.05 7.25
CA ILE A 74 -15.95 0.50 8.43
C ILE A 74 -14.80 1.44 8.78
N ILE A 75 -14.67 1.81 10.05
CA ILE A 75 -13.48 2.45 10.60
C ILE A 75 -12.74 1.44 11.47
N LEU A 76 -11.44 1.29 11.28
CA LEU A 76 -10.62 0.41 12.11
C LEU A 76 -9.23 0.98 12.39
N MET A 77 -8.62 0.56 13.50
CA MET A 77 -7.20 0.81 13.77
C MET A 77 -6.40 -0.41 13.30
N PRO A 78 -5.65 -0.30 12.18
CA PRO A 78 -5.06 -1.45 11.52
C PRO A 78 -4.02 -2.11 12.42
N ASP A 79 -4.17 -3.41 12.60
CA ASP A 79 -3.14 -4.30 13.12
C ASP A 79 -2.48 -5.00 11.92
N ILE A 80 -1.28 -4.52 11.56
CA ILE A 80 -0.59 -4.89 10.34
C ILE A 80 0.25 -6.15 10.64
N PRO A 81 -0.04 -7.31 10.01
CA PRO A 81 0.74 -8.52 10.24
C PRO A 81 2.20 -8.32 9.79
N SER A 82 3.13 -8.95 10.50
CA SER A 82 4.50 -9.07 10.00
C SER A 82 4.56 -10.01 8.80
N GLN A 83 5.45 -9.71 7.85
CA GLN A 83 5.78 -10.61 6.74
C GLN A 83 7.17 -11.21 6.94
N THR A 84 7.40 -12.37 6.33
CA THR A 84 8.68 -13.09 6.40
C THR A 84 9.83 -12.25 5.86
N GLU A 85 9.56 -11.53 4.76
CA GLU A 85 10.53 -10.62 4.18
C GLU A 85 10.24 -9.18 4.66
N PRO A 86 11.15 -8.56 5.43
CA PRO A 86 10.87 -7.28 6.09
C PRO A 86 10.68 -6.12 5.10
N TRP A 87 11.13 -6.26 3.86
CA TRP A 87 10.94 -5.28 2.79
C TRP A 87 9.58 -5.37 2.10
N ASN A 88 8.83 -6.46 2.26
CA ASN A 88 7.50 -6.53 1.69
C ASN A 88 6.51 -5.79 2.59
N ASN A 89 6.05 -4.65 2.11
CA ASN A 89 5.10 -3.78 2.79
C ASN A 89 3.70 -3.79 2.12
N GLU A 90 3.41 -4.80 1.32
CA GLU A 90 2.20 -4.90 0.53
C GLU A 90 1.18 -5.84 1.18
N TYR A 91 -0.08 -5.39 1.25
CA TYR A 91 -1.13 -6.13 1.96
C TYR A 91 -2.43 -6.19 1.15
N ARG A 92 -3.21 -7.23 1.39
CA ARG A 92 -4.60 -7.37 0.95
C ARG A 92 -5.52 -7.15 2.14
N LEU A 93 -6.70 -6.62 1.86
CA LEU A 93 -7.78 -6.51 2.83
C LEU A 93 -9.01 -7.23 2.30
N SER A 94 -9.62 -8.04 3.16
CA SER A 94 -10.90 -8.68 2.88
C SER A 94 -11.88 -8.50 4.03
N VAL A 95 -13.16 -8.38 3.68
CA VAL A 95 -14.27 -8.39 4.63
C VAL A 95 -15.13 -9.60 4.31
N SER A 96 -15.51 -10.35 5.33
CA SER A 96 -16.40 -11.50 5.23
C SER A 96 -17.61 -11.32 6.14
N THR A 97 -18.76 -11.83 5.73
CA THR A 97 -20.02 -11.67 6.47
C THR A 97 -21.01 -12.79 6.18
N HIS A 98 -21.76 -13.17 7.21
CA HIS A 98 -22.96 -13.98 7.19
C HIS A 98 -24.16 -13.05 7.27
N TYR A 99 -24.83 -12.82 6.14
CA TYR A 99 -26.00 -11.92 6.10
C TYR A 99 -27.25 -12.50 6.80
N THR A 100 -27.24 -13.79 7.12
CA THR A 100 -28.28 -14.48 7.91
C THR A 100 -27.62 -15.54 8.78
N GLU A 101 -28.26 -15.91 9.90
CA GLU A 101 -27.75 -16.90 10.87
C GLU A 101 -27.33 -18.24 10.23
N ASN A 102 -28.12 -18.71 9.26
CA ASN A 102 -27.85 -19.95 8.51
C ASN A 102 -27.29 -19.70 7.10
N GLY A 103 -26.90 -18.46 6.81
CA GLY A 103 -26.37 -18.05 5.51
C GLY A 103 -24.94 -18.53 5.30
N SER A 104 -24.53 -18.68 4.04
CA SER A 104 -23.12 -18.94 3.72
C SER A 104 -22.27 -17.70 3.95
N LEU A 105 -21.04 -17.88 4.43
CA LEU A 105 -20.06 -16.79 4.53
C LEU A 105 -19.76 -16.23 3.14
N ARG A 106 -19.86 -14.91 2.99
CA ARG A 106 -19.54 -14.18 1.76
C ARG A 106 -18.35 -13.27 2.00
N THR A 107 -17.36 -13.33 1.13
CA THR A 107 -16.11 -12.56 1.29
C THR A 107 -15.89 -11.62 0.11
N GLY A 108 -15.71 -10.34 0.42
CA GLY A 108 -15.25 -9.31 -0.50
C GLY A 108 -13.79 -9.01 -0.28
N THR A 109 -12.98 -9.00 -1.34
CA THR A 109 -11.57 -8.59 -1.28
C THR A 109 -11.41 -7.24 -1.95
N TYR A 110 -10.71 -6.32 -1.30
CA TYR A 110 -10.38 -5.04 -1.89
C TYR A 110 -9.45 -5.26 -3.10
N ARG A 111 -9.82 -4.66 -4.23
CA ARG A 111 -9.16 -4.95 -5.52
C ARG A 111 -7.71 -4.47 -5.60
N ARG A 112 -7.33 -3.47 -4.79
CA ARG A 112 -5.98 -2.90 -4.79
C ARG A 112 -5.19 -3.40 -3.60
N LEU A 113 -3.87 -3.34 -3.73
CA LEU A 113 -2.96 -3.61 -2.62
C LEU A 113 -2.81 -2.38 -1.75
N LEU A 114 -2.78 -2.60 -0.45
CA LEU A 114 -2.43 -1.62 0.57
C LEU A 114 -0.91 -1.56 0.76
N ARG A 115 -0.42 -0.41 1.26
CA ARG A 115 0.99 -0.19 1.58
C ARG A 115 1.19 0.29 3.00
N ALA A 116 2.02 -0.41 3.77
CA ALA A 116 2.50 0.08 5.05
C ALA A 116 3.83 0.86 4.86
N PRO A 117 4.13 1.87 5.68
CA PRO A 117 5.44 2.52 5.66
C PRO A 117 6.57 1.54 5.91
N LEU A 118 7.55 1.48 4.99
CA LEU A 118 8.77 0.71 5.19
C LEU A 118 9.85 1.58 5.86
N ALA A 119 10.46 1.08 6.92
CA ALA A 119 11.63 1.73 7.52
C ALA A 119 12.88 1.46 6.65
N VAL A 120 13.54 2.53 6.21
CA VAL A 120 14.76 2.48 5.40
C VAL A 120 15.87 3.13 6.22
N PRO A 121 16.82 2.35 6.77
CA PRO A 121 17.96 2.92 7.46
C PRO A 121 18.83 3.61 6.41
N LEU A 122 19.02 4.93 6.53
CA LEU A 122 19.89 5.72 5.64
C LEU A 122 21.05 6.36 6.39
N SER A 123 21.01 6.36 7.72
CA SER A 123 22.05 6.93 8.58
C SER A 123 22.84 5.83 9.31
N GLY A 124 24.11 6.14 9.66
CA GLY A 124 24.86 5.38 10.66
C GLY A 124 25.57 4.09 10.23
N HIS A 125 25.59 3.71 8.94
CA HIS A 125 26.25 2.49 8.49
C HIS A 125 27.21 2.69 7.29
N PRO A 126 28.46 2.20 7.35
CA PRO A 126 29.43 2.27 6.24
C PRO A 126 29.08 1.36 5.05
N HIS A 127 28.14 0.43 5.24
CA HIS A 127 27.43 -0.31 4.19
C HIS A 127 25.98 -0.38 4.63
N LEU A 128 25.11 0.37 3.95
CA LEU A 128 23.68 0.32 4.22
C LEU A 128 23.17 -1.07 3.80
N PRO A 129 22.39 -1.76 4.63
CA PRO A 129 21.71 -2.96 4.17
C PRO A 129 20.76 -2.57 3.04
N GLU A 130 20.97 -3.17 1.88
CA GLU A 130 20.08 -3.04 0.73
C GLU A 130 18.63 -3.32 1.17
N THR A 131 17.78 -2.30 1.07
CA THR A 131 16.37 -2.41 1.49
C THR A 131 15.50 -2.57 0.27
N GLY A 132 14.88 -3.75 0.11
CA GLY A 132 13.95 -3.99 -0.98
C GLY A 132 12.72 -3.07 -0.90
N ILE A 133 12.17 -2.70 -2.05
CA ILE A 133 10.90 -1.99 -2.21
C ILE A 133 10.23 -2.45 -3.52
N LEU A 134 8.96 -2.09 -3.70
CA LEU A 134 8.22 -2.32 -4.97
C LEU A 134 8.26 -3.80 -5.40
N THR A 135 7.68 -4.70 -4.58
CA THR A 135 7.95 -6.14 -4.69
C THR A 135 6.77 -6.99 -5.17
N ASP A 136 5.54 -6.49 -5.09
CA ASP A 136 4.32 -7.30 -5.21
C ASP A 136 4.38 -8.54 -4.31
N ASN A 137 4.50 -9.72 -4.91
CA ASN A 137 4.69 -11.01 -4.25
C ASN A 137 6.00 -11.70 -4.66
N ALA A 138 6.94 -10.96 -5.26
CA ALA A 138 8.19 -11.51 -5.76
C ALA A 138 9.11 -12.00 -4.63
N VAL A 139 9.95 -12.99 -4.96
CA VAL A 139 10.98 -13.52 -4.04
C VAL A 139 12.16 -12.55 -3.89
N VAL A 140 12.36 -11.67 -4.87
CA VAL A 140 13.41 -10.65 -4.91
C VAL A 140 12.76 -9.30 -5.23
N PRO A 141 13.11 -8.20 -4.54
CA PRO A 141 12.52 -6.90 -4.79
C PRO A 141 12.80 -6.40 -6.20
N HIS A 142 11.85 -5.69 -6.83
CA HIS A 142 12.09 -5.10 -8.15
C HIS A 142 13.00 -3.88 -8.07
N VAL A 143 12.99 -3.19 -6.93
CA VAL A 143 13.85 -2.04 -6.65
C VAL A 143 14.44 -2.18 -5.26
N THR A 144 15.70 -1.78 -5.11
CA THR A 144 16.40 -1.77 -3.83
C THR A 144 16.85 -0.35 -3.54
N VAL A 145 16.67 0.12 -2.30
CA VAL A 145 17.34 1.32 -1.82
C VAL A 145 18.79 0.98 -1.47
N THR A 146 19.72 1.70 -2.07
CA THR A 146 21.17 1.50 -1.91
C THR A 146 21.83 2.62 -1.10
N GLY A 147 21.15 3.76 -0.96
CA GLY A 147 21.70 4.92 -0.28
C GLY A 147 20.75 6.12 -0.27
N GLY A 148 21.24 7.23 0.26
CA GLY A 148 20.53 8.50 0.30
C GLY A 148 21.14 9.47 1.29
N THR A 149 20.79 10.74 1.19
CA THR A 149 21.31 11.78 2.08
C THR A 149 20.18 12.47 2.86
N LEU A 150 20.22 12.31 4.18
CA LEU A 150 19.30 12.94 5.13
C LEU A 150 19.92 14.19 5.77
N THR A 151 19.12 15.24 5.90
CA THR A 151 19.35 16.38 6.79
C THR A 151 18.55 16.28 8.08
N ALA A 152 17.45 15.51 8.07
CA ALA A 152 16.65 15.12 9.21
C ALA A 152 15.86 13.84 8.87
N ALA A 153 15.33 13.13 9.86
CA ALA A 153 14.44 11.99 9.63
C ALA A 153 13.25 12.41 8.74
N ALA A 154 12.91 11.60 7.75
CA ALA A 154 11.94 11.94 6.72
C ALA A 154 11.03 10.77 6.40
N LYS A 155 9.73 11.05 6.19
CA LYS A 155 8.79 10.09 5.60
C LYS A 155 8.44 10.60 4.21
N VAL A 156 8.55 9.74 3.22
CA VAL A 156 8.33 10.07 1.81
C VAL A 156 7.50 8.98 1.13
N ARG A 157 6.88 9.31 0.01
CA ARG A 157 6.35 8.33 -0.93
C ARG A 157 7.25 8.22 -2.13
N ILE A 158 7.34 7.03 -2.70
CA ILE A 158 7.97 6.82 -3.99
C ILE A 158 6.84 6.65 -5.01
N GLN A 159 6.76 7.56 -5.97
CA GLN A 159 5.85 7.43 -7.09
C GLN A 159 6.55 6.71 -8.23
N ALA A 160 5.90 5.70 -8.80
CA ALA A 160 6.24 5.14 -10.10
C ALA A 160 5.10 5.42 -11.08
N LEU A 161 5.38 6.22 -12.10
CA LEU A 161 4.43 6.63 -13.14
C LEU A 161 4.85 6.01 -14.47
N LEU A 162 3.96 5.23 -15.08
CA LEU A 162 4.17 4.65 -16.40
C LEU A 162 3.35 5.43 -17.42
N ASP A 163 4.03 6.07 -18.37
CA ASP A 163 3.39 6.48 -19.61
C ASP A 163 3.10 5.22 -20.44
N VAL A 164 1.83 4.88 -20.59
CA VAL A 164 1.41 3.66 -21.30
C VAL A 164 1.56 3.78 -22.81
N GLN A 165 1.61 5.00 -23.36
CA GLN A 165 1.78 5.22 -24.80
C GLN A 165 3.25 5.13 -25.19
N GLU A 166 4.12 5.75 -24.40
CA GLU A 166 5.57 5.79 -24.66
C GLU A 166 6.31 4.59 -24.04
N GLY A 167 5.69 3.89 -23.09
CA GLY A 167 6.33 2.82 -22.33
C GLY A 167 7.33 3.35 -21.28
N ASP A 168 7.27 4.65 -20.98
CA ASP A 168 8.25 5.34 -20.14
C ASP A 168 7.88 5.28 -18.67
N LEU A 169 8.74 4.64 -17.88
CA LEU A 169 8.63 4.62 -16.43
C LEU A 169 9.41 5.79 -15.83
N ARG A 170 8.75 6.52 -14.93
CA ARG A 170 9.35 7.63 -14.18
C ARG A 170 9.18 7.41 -12.70
N LEU A 171 10.23 7.69 -11.94
CA LEU A 171 10.24 7.63 -10.49
C LEU A 171 10.39 9.03 -9.90
N SER A 172 9.69 9.32 -8.80
CA SER A 172 9.88 10.57 -8.04
C SER A 172 9.56 10.38 -6.56
N LEU A 173 10.09 11.27 -5.73
CA LEU A 173 9.75 11.35 -4.30
C LEU A 173 8.60 12.32 -4.08
N LEU A 174 7.64 11.96 -3.23
CA LEU A 174 6.52 12.82 -2.83
C LEU A 174 6.41 12.94 -1.32
N ASP A 175 5.82 14.04 -0.87
CA ASP A 175 5.42 14.27 0.52
C ASP A 175 4.30 13.31 0.97
N MET A 176 4.24 13.04 2.28
CA MET A 176 3.35 12.09 2.95
C MET A 176 1.95 12.66 3.23
N LYS A 177 1.41 13.43 2.29
CA LYS A 177 0.05 13.97 2.37
C LYS A 177 -0.55 14.10 0.98
N ASP A 178 -1.86 14.13 0.91
CA ASP A 178 -2.54 14.42 -0.35
C ASP A 178 -2.10 15.77 -0.93
N ASN A 179 -1.86 15.82 -2.25
CA ASN A 179 -1.32 16.98 -2.96
C ASN A 179 -0.04 17.62 -2.37
N GLY A 180 0.77 16.81 -1.68
CA GLY A 180 2.04 17.26 -1.11
C GLY A 180 3.12 17.57 -2.15
N ALA A 181 4.24 18.14 -1.69
CA ALA A 181 5.36 18.51 -2.55
C ALA A 181 5.96 17.28 -3.26
N ALA A 182 6.55 17.51 -4.43
CA ALA A 182 7.13 16.47 -5.29
C ALA A 182 8.56 16.85 -5.71
N GLY A 183 9.43 15.85 -5.75
CA GLY A 183 10.76 15.96 -6.34
C GLY A 183 10.66 15.81 -7.87
N ASN A 184 11.76 16.11 -8.56
CA ASN A 184 11.82 15.95 -10.01
C ASN A 184 11.66 14.46 -10.41
N GLU A 185 10.97 14.22 -11.52
CA GLU A 185 10.84 12.89 -12.10
C GLU A 185 12.15 12.43 -12.74
N VAL A 186 12.52 11.18 -12.48
CA VAL A 186 13.69 10.51 -13.04
C VAL A 186 13.22 9.39 -13.96
N ARG A 187 13.61 9.44 -15.23
CA ARG A 187 13.29 8.38 -16.20
C ARG A 187 14.10 7.13 -15.90
N VAL A 188 13.45 5.98 -15.95
CA VAL A 188 14.04 4.65 -15.78
C VAL A 188 13.75 3.82 -17.02
N SER A 189 14.79 3.24 -17.61
CA SER A 189 14.69 2.48 -18.87
C SER A 189 15.33 1.09 -18.82
N ALA A 190 16.04 0.74 -17.73
CA ALA A 190 16.77 -0.51 -17.61
C ALA A 190 16.97 -0.91 -16.13
N ASN A 191 17.59 -2.08 -15.93
CA ASN A 191 18.12 -2.49 -14.64
C ASN A 191 19.38 -1.67 -14.34
N ASP A 192 19.23 -0.54 -13.67
CA ASP A 192 20.34 0.37 -13.36
C ASP A 192 20.11 1.10 -12.04
N ALA A 193 21.16 1.74 -11.53
CA ALA A 193 21.07 2.66 -10.41
C ALA A 193 20.55 4.03 -10.87
N CYS A 194 19.74 4.67 -10.03
CA CYS A 194 19.33 6.06 -10.21
C CYS A 194 19.18 6.78 -8.88
N THR A 195 19.30 8.11 -8.94
CA THR A 195 19.17 8.98 -7.76
C THR A 195 17.88 9.78 -7.89
N LEU A 196 16.95 9.55 -6.97
CA LEU A 196 15.70 10.29 -6.88
C LEU A 196 15.93 11.57 -6.06
N PRO A 197 15.76 12.77 -6.64
CA PRO A 197 15.93 14.00 -5.90
C PRO A 197 14.78 14.20 -4.90
N GLY A 198 15.12 14.73 -3.73
CA GLY A 198 14.15 15.20 -2.75
C GLY A 198 13.38 16.42 -3.23
N TYR A 199 12.44 16.87 -2.42
CA TYR A 199 11.63 18.06 -2.65
C TYR A 199 11.91 19.14 -1.59
N ALA A 200 11.55 20.38 -1.92
CA ALA A 200 11.72 21.50 -1.00
C ALA A 200 11.01 21.25 0.34
N GLY A 201 11.75 21.40 1.45
CA GLY A 201 11.24 21.13 2.80
C GLY A 201 11.32 19.67 3.25
N SER A 202 11.77 18.74 2.39
CA SER A 202 12.06 17.36 2.80
C SER A 202 13.34 17.29 3.65
N GLY A 203 13.33 16.44 4.68
CA GLY A 203 14.54 16.02 5.37
C GLY A 203 15.41 15.05 4.55
N LEU A 204 14.88 14.50 3.45
CA LEU A 204 15.60 13.65 2.50
C LEU A 204 15.95 14.46 1.25
N THR A 205 17.24 14.67 1.02
CA THR A 205 17.73 15.47 -0.12
C THR A 205 17.83 14.65 -1.40
N ASN A 206 18.14 13.37 -1.29
CA ASN A 206 18.11 12.40 -2.38
C ASN A 206 17.99 10.97 -1.83
N LEU A 207 17.46 10.07 -2.66
CA LEU A 207 17.41 8.64 -2.43
C LEU A 207 18.10 7.92 -3.58
N GLU A 208 19.07 7.07 -3.29
CA GLU A 208 19.73 6.23 -4.27
C GLU A 208 19.03 4.87 -4.32
N VAL A 209 18.60 4.46 -5.51
CA VAL A 209 17.92 3.20 -5.73
C VAL A 209 18.55 2.44 -6.88
N ARG A 210 18.45 1.11 -6.84
CA ARG A 210 18.86 0.20 -7.91
C ARG A 210 17.65 -0.58 -8.41
N ILE A 211 17.41 -0.52 -9.71
CA ILE A 211 16.36 -1.28 -10.38
C ILE A 211 16.90 -2.68 -10.65
N ASN A 212 16.37 -3.67 -9.94
CA ASN A 212 16.79 -5.06 -10.09
C ASN A 212 16.09 -5.74 -11.26
N ASN A 213 14.83 -5.39 -11.51
CA ASN A 213 14.01 -5.99 -12.55
C ASN A 213 13.01 -4.99 -13.12
N TYR A 214 13.46 -4.26 -14.14
CA TYR A 214 12.69 -3.25 -14.86
C TYR A 214 11.42 -3.82 -15.51
N ALA A 215 11.52 -4.98 -16.15
CA ALA A 215 10.38 -5.60 -16.82
C ALA A 215 9.27 -5.98 -15.83
N ALA A 216 9.64 -6.53 -14.67
CA ALA A 216 8.70 -6.87 -13.61
C ALA A 216 8.10 -5.62 -12.96
N LEU A 217 8.92 -4.58 -12.70
CA LEU A 217 8.46 -3.29 -12.20
C LEU A 217 7.42 -2.65 -13.15
N LEU A 218 7.70 -2.61 -14.45
CA LEU A 218 6.79 -2.06 -15.45
C LEU A 218 5.49 -2.86 -15.52
N LYS A 219 5.57 -4.19 -15.49
CA LYS A 219 4.39 -5.06 -15.41
C LYS A 219 3.57 -4.74 -14.18
N MET A 220 4.20 -4.69 -13.00
CA MET A 220 3.54 -4.40 -11.72
C MET A 220 2.81 -3.05 -11.77
N VAL A 221 3.49 -1.97 -12.15
CA VAL A 221 2.89 -0.62 -12.24
C VAL A 221 1.72 -0.61 -13.22
N ARG A 222 1.84 -1.29 -14.36
CA ARG A 222 0.77 -1.39 -15.37
C ARG A 222 -0.44 -2.19 -14.87
N THR A 223 -0.23 -3.43 -14.40
CA THR A 223 -1.31 -4.38 -14.15
C THR A 223 -1.94 -4.21 -12.79
N SER A 224 -1.14 -3.93 -11.76
CA SER A 224 -1.58 -3.93 -10.37
C SER A 224 -1.97 -2.53 -9.90
N TYR A 225 -1.49 -1.48 -10.58
CA TYR A 225 -1.68 -0.08 -10.16
C TYR A 225 -2.24 0.85 -11.27
N GLY A 226 -2.63 0.30 -12.41
CA GLY A 226 -3.25 1.08 -13.49
C GLY A 226 -2.35 2.21 -14.03
N GLY A 227 -1.04 2.03 -13.98
CA GLY A 227 -0.05 2.99 -14.49
C GLY A 227 0.52 3.95 -13.45
N ARG A 228 0.02 3.96 -12.21
CA ARG A 228 0.56 4.82 -11.14
C ARG A 228 0.61 4.10 -9.80
N LEU A 229 1.82 3.81 -9.33
CA LEU A 229 2.07 3.26 -8.01
C LEU A 229 2.58 4.36 -7.07
N LEU A 230 2.09 4.34 -5.83
CA LEU A 230 2.58 5.14 -4.72
C LEU A 230 3.02 4.18 -3.61
N ASP A 231 4.32 4.09 -3.38
CA ASP A 231 4.88 3.36 -2.25
C ASP A 231 5.18 4.30 -1.09
N VAL A 232 5.32 3.76 0.12
CA VAL A 232 5.52 4.55 1.34
C VAL A 232 6.79 4.10 2.04
N SER A 233 7.72 5.03 2.25
CA SER A 233 9.00 4.76 2.89
C SER A 233 9.31 5.82 3.96
N ALA A 234 9.93 5.40 5.05
CA ALA A 234 10.39 6.24 6.14
C ALA A 234 11.92 6.10 6.26
N GLY A 235 12.64 7.16 5.91
CA GLY A 235 14.08 7.28 6.15
C GLY A 235 14.35 7.68 7.59
N SER A 236 15.13 6.86 8.30
CA SER A 236 15.68 7.13 9.64
C SER A 236 17.19 7.02 9.63
#